data_AF-A0A3M1HZZ3-F1
#
_entry.id   AF-A0A3M1HZZ3-F1
#
_cell.length_a   1.000
_cell.length_b   1.000
_cell.length_c   1.000
_cell.angle_alpha   90.00
_cell.angle_beta   90.00
_cell.angle_gamma   90.00
#
_symmetry.space_group_name_H-M   'P 1'
#
loop_
_entity.id
_entity.type
_entity.pdbx_description
1 polymer ?
#
loop_
_entity_poly.entity_id
_entity_poly.type
_entity_poly.pdbx_seq_one_letter_code
_entity_poly.pdbx_strand_id
1 'polypeptide(L)'
;MEQKKHWGYSFFTIFFIIFWLGVFMLHDAFAQYSAFIPTWKVGDTWKVSIHPIAFGMPKKPGGMVKKRVKKKEYVNFKIEKLVDLDKTKCFEVKATNTVLPNQYHLLYIRYKDFTLKQFVEVHVVGGKEKKKVIKNPSKPFVYLQMGILCPFDFPKFPDVEKDTVTRTTLGLTNKKLTQLVSFNKDRTEMRVELRVKVNGKVLKSVQYWKKGYPFWTKAERTWGKEKWEIGKLEGFKLVPRKGL
;
A
#
# COMPACT_ATOMS: atom_id res chain seq x y z
N MET A 1 -14.12 61.47 31.01
CA MET A 1 -14.64 60.11 30.80
C MET A 1 -14.17 59.61 29.45
N GLU A 2 -12.98 58.99 29.42
CA GLU A 2 -12.41 58.38 28.22
C GLU A 2 -12.71 56.88 28.24
N GLN A 3 -13.55 56.42 27.31
CA GLN A 3 -13.84 54.99 27.16
C GLN A 3 -13.80 54.62 25.67
N LYS A 4 -12.60 54.62 25.07
CA LYS A 4 -12.38 54.11 23.70
C LYS A 4 -10.99 53.47 23.56
N LYS A 5 -10.74 52.31 24.19
CA LYS A 5 -9.52 51.51 23.97
C LYS A 5 -9.74 49.98 24.03
N HIS A 6 -10.89 49.45 23.60
CA HIS A 6 -11.11 47.98 23.58
C HIS A 6 -11.34 47.34 22.21
N TRP A 7 -11.43 48.11 21.12
CA TRP A 7 -11.73 47.54 19.79
C TRP A 7 -10.50 46.95 19.06
N GLY A 8 -9.28 47.35 19.43
CA GLY A 8 -8.06 46.89 18.74
C GLY A 8 -7.65 45.45 19.08
N TYR A 9 -7.89 45.00 20.31
CA TYR A 9 -7.48 43.66 20.76
C TYR A 9 -8.34 42.55 20.15
N SER A 10 -9.66 42.72 20.06
CA SER A 10 -10.56 41.69 19.52
C SER A 10 -10.34 41.39 18.04
N PHE A 11 -10.00 42.41 17.23
CA PHE A 11 -9.75 42.21 15.79
C PHE A 11 -8.47 41.40 15.55
N PHE A 12 -7.43 41.66 16.34
CA PHE A 12 -6.16 40.95 16.23
C PHE A 12 -6.30 39.47 16.59
N THR A 13 -7.13 39.14 17.59
CA THR A 13 -7.35 37.74 18.01
C THR A 13 -8.12 36.94 16.95
N ILE A 14 -9.16 37.52 16.35
CA ILE A 14 -9.96 36.86 15.32
C ILE A 14 -9.11 36.60 14.06
N PHE A 15 -8.29 37.57 13.65
CA PHE A 15 -7.39 37.40 12.52
C PHE A 15 -6.35 36.28 12.76
N PHE A 16 -5.80 36.19 13.98
CA PHE A 16 -4.89 35.10 14.36
C PHE A 16 -5.55 33.72 14.28
N ILE A 17 -6.79 33.58 14.74
CA ILE A 17 -7.53 32.31 14.70
C ILE A 17 -7.83 31.88 13.26
N ILE A 18 -8.27 32.82 12.40
CA ILE A 18 -8.53 32.54 10.98
C ILE A 18 -7.24 32.20 10.24
N PHE A 19 -6.15 32.93 10.50
CA PHE A 19 -4.85 32.66 9.90
C PHE A 19 -4.31 31.28 10.31
N TRP A 20 -4.40 30.91 11.60
CA TRP A 20 -4.00 29.59 12.06
C TRP A 20 -4.89 28.47 11.52
N LEU A 21 -6.21 28.67 11.42
CA LEU A 21 -7.10 27.71 10.74
C LEU A 21 -6.72 27.55 9.26
N GLY A 22 -6.38 28.63 8.56
CA GLY A 22 -5.88 28.60 7.19
C GLY A 22 -4.55 27.85 7.06
N VAL A 23 -3.60 28.08 7.97
CA VAL A 23 -2.29 27.40 7.98
C VAL A 23 -2.42 25.91 8.33
N PHE A 24 -3.30 25.53 9.25
CA PHE A 24 -3.58 24.13 9.57
C PHE A 24 -4.31 23.41 8.42
N MET A 25 -5.28 24.07 7.77
CA MET A 25 -5.95 23.55 6.57
C MET A 25 -4.98 23.39 5.40
N LEU A 26 -4.03 24.32 5.24
CA LEU A 26 -2.97 24.22 4.23
C LEU A 26 -1.99 23.09 4.55
N HIS A 27 -1.63 22.85 5.82
CA HIS A 27 -0.77 21.72 6.20
C HIS A 27 -1.41 20.35 5.90
N ASP A 28 -2.71 20.18 6.15
CA ASP A 28 -3.42 18.96 5.77
C ASP A 28 -3.58 18.83 4.24
N ALA A 29 -3.66 19.94 3.50
CA ALA A 29 -3.58 19.93 2.05
C ALA A 29 -2.18 19.51 1.56
N PHE A 30 -1.09 20.02 2.14
CA PHE A 30 0.28 19.65 1.79
C PHE A 30 0.62 18.18 2.10
N ALA A 31 0.02 17.58 3.11
CA ALA A 31 0.15 16.14 3.37
C ALA A 31 -0.44 15.27 2.22
N GLN A 32 -1.41 15.79 1.47
CA GLN A 32 -1.93 15.15 0.25
C GLN A 32 -1.07 15.40 -1.00
N TYR A 33 -0.03 16.25 -0.92
CA TYR A 33 0.91 16.54 -2.01
C TYR A 33 2.15 15.64 -2.01
N SER A 34 2.12 14.49 -1.33
CA SER A 34 3.02 13.40 -1.71
C SER A 34 2.70 13.01 -3.16
N ALA A 35 3.65 13.24 -4.07
CA ALA A 35 3.47 13.16 -5.52
C ALA A 35 2.97 11.79 -6.03
N PHE A 36 2.78 10.77 -5.19
CA PHE A 36 2.38 9.42 -5.55
C PHE A 36 1.21 8.86 -4.73
N ILE A 37 0.58 9.64 -3.83
CA ILE A 37 -0.62 9.19 -3.12
C ILE A 37 -1.76 9.00 -4.15
N PRO A 38 -2.37 7.80 -4.23
CA PRO A 38 -3.51 7.62 -5.11
C PRO A 38 -4.72 8.36 -4.54
N THR A 39 -5.46 9.02 -5.41
CA THR A 39 -6.65 9.77 -5.00
C THR A 39 -7.87 8.84 -4.96
N TRP A 40 -7.86 7.94 -3.98
CA TRP A 40 -8.87 6.90 -3.81
C TRP A 40 -10.26 7.44 -3.45
N LYS A 41 -11.28 6.77 -3.99
CA LYS A 41 -12.69 6.96 -3.66
C LYS A 41 -13.37 5.62 -3.41
N VAL A 42 -14.42 5.67 -2.61
CA VAL A 42 -15.34 4.53 -2.46
C VAL A 42 -15.88 4.15 -3.84
N GLY A 43 -15.79 2.87 -4.18
CA GLY A 43 -16.16 2.33 -5.49
C GLY A 43 -15.00 2.18 -6.49
N ASP A 44 -13.82 2.76 -6.22
CA ASP A 44 -12.64 2.53 -7.05
C ASP A 44 -12.27 1.04 -7.04
N THR A 45 -11.85 0.54 -8.21
CA THR A 45 -11.48 -0.86 -8.39
C THR A 45 -10.21 -1.00 -9.20
N TRP A 46 -9.42 -2.04 -8.91
CA TRP A 46 -8.29 -2.43 -9.72
C TRP A 46 -8.06 -3.93 -9.71
N LYS A 47 -7.41 -4.43 -10.78
CA LYS A 47 -7.17 -5.85 -11.00
C LYS A 47 -5.70 -6.08 -11.28
N VAL A 48 -5.12 -7.00 -10.53
CA VAL A 48 -3.72 -7.40 -10.64
C VAL A 48 -3.68 -8.85 -11.10
N SER A 49 -2.98 -9.13 -12.19
CA SER A 49 -2.61 -10.51 -12.55
C SER A 49 -1.36 -10.90 -11.80
N ILE A 50 -1.31 -12.18 -11.47
CA ILE A 50 -0.27 -12.70 -10.61
C ILE A 50 0.13 -14.07 -11.15
N HIS A 51 1.42 -14.37 -11.06
CA HIS A 51 1.92 -15.71 -11.33
C HIS A 51 2.23 -16.34 -9.97
N PRO A 52 1.43 -17.31 -9.50
CA PRO A 52 1.71 -18.00 -8.26
C PRO A 52 3.02 -18.78 -8.46
N ILE A 53 4.13 -18.19 -8.03
CA ILE A 53 5.37 -18.92 -7.84
C ILE A 53 5.10 -19.85 -6.67
N ALA A 54 5.22 -21.16 -6.92
CA ALA A 54 4.93 -22.25 -5.99
C ALA A 54 5.04 -21.83 -4.52
N PHE A 55 3.93 -21.98 -3.80
CA PHE A 55 3.77 -21.65 -2.39
C PHE A 55 5.00 -22.07 -1.57
N GLY A 56 5.59 -21.09 -0.88
CA GLY A 56 6.73 -21.31 0.01
C GLY A 56 8.01 -20.67 -0.50
N MET A 57 8.84 -20.19 0.44
CA MET A 57 10.22 -19.87 0.10
C MET A 57 10.88 -21.17 -0.40
N PRO A 58 11.39 -21.19 -1.64
CA PRO A 58 11.99 -22.40 -2.18
C PRO A 58 13.13 -22.88 -1.27
N LYS A 59 13.05 -24.13 -0.84
CA LYS A 59 14.01 -24.72 0.13
C LYS A 59 15.39 -24.95 -0.49
N LYS A 60 15.51 -25.02 -1.82
CA LYS A 60 16.77 -25.22 -2.54
C LYS A 60 16.88 -24.29 -3.75
N PRO A 61 18.06 -23.72 -4.05
CA PRO A 61 18.28 -22.96 -5.28
C PRO A 61 17.94 -23.79 -6.52
N GLY A 62 17.21 -23.22 -7.48
CA GLY A 62 16.69 -23.95 -8.65
C GLY A 62 15.39 -24.76 -8.39
N GLY A 63 14.94 -24.84 -7.13
CA GLY A 63 13.71 -25.54 -6.74
C GLY A 63 12.41 -24.76 -6.96
N MET A 64 12.45 -23.55 -7.52
CA MET A 64 11.21 -22.88 -7.99
C MET A 64 10.65 -23.56 -9.25
N VAL A 65 11.43 -24.44 -9.87
CA VAL A 65 11.06 -25.24 -11.02
C VAL A 65 10.49 -26.57 -10.54
N LYS A 66 9.16 -26.72 -10.55
CA LYS A 66 8.50 -28.00 -10.89
C LYS A 66 6.99 -27.90 -11.11
N LYS A 67 6.32 -26.83 -10.67
CA LYS A 67 4.93 -26.56 -11.09
C LYS A 67 4.85 -25.15 -11.67
N ARG A 68 5.09 -25.04 -12.98
CA ARG A 68 4.51 -23.95 -13.78
C ARG A 68 3.00 -24.04 -13.59
N VAL A 69 2.44 -23.25 -12.69
CA VAL A 69 1.01 -22.96 -12.79
C VAL A 69 0.90 -22.08 -14.03
N LYS A 70 0.59 -22.68 -15.18
CA LYS A 70 0.43 -21.95 -16.46
C LYS A 70 -0.67 -20.88 -16.38
N LYS A 71 -1.55 -20.98 -15.37
CA LYS A 71 -2.70 -20.11 -15.22
C LYS A 71 -2.32 -18.88 -14.39
N LYS A 72 -2.45 -17.69 -15.01
CA LYS A 72 -2.47 -16.43 -14.30
C LYS A 72 -3.61 -16.45 -13.29
N GLU A 73 -3.33 -16.07 -12.06
CA GLU A 73 -4.37 -15.80 -11.07
C GLU A 73 -4.64 -14.30 -11.04
N TYR A 74 -5.83 -13.91 -10.62
CA TYR A 74 -6.22 -12.51 -10.55
C TYR A 74 -6.65 -12.15 -9.14
N VAL A 75 -6.16 -11.00 -8.68
CA VAL A 75 -6.61 -10.36 -7.45
C VAL A 75 -7.37 -9.10 -7.85
N ASN A 76 -8.64 -9.03 -7.44
CA ASN A 76 -9.47 -7.86 -7.62
C ASN A 76 -9.53 -7.10 -6.30
N PHE A 77 -9.29 -5.81 -6.37
CA PHE A 77 -9.35 -4.89 -5.26
C PHE A 77 -10.50 -3.91 -5.48
N LYS A 78 -11.23 -3.62 -4.40
CA LYS A 78 -12.31 -2.65 -4.40
C LYS A 78 -12.28 -1.85 -3.10
N ILE A 79 -12.44 -0.54 -3.21
CA ILE A 79 -12.65 0.33 -2.05
C ILE A 79 -14.13 0.23 -1.69
N GLU A 80 -14.46 -0.50 -0.64
CA GLU A 80 -15.86 -0.77 -0.28
C GLU A 80 -16.48 0.42 0.45
N LYS A 81 -15.73 1.05 1.36
CA LYS A 81 -16.22 2.16 2.19
C LYS A 81 -15.09 2.88 2.92
N LEU A 82 -15.43 4.01 3.53
CA LEU A 82 -14.66 4.67 4.58
C LEU A 82 -15.18 4.21 5.94
N VAL A 83 -14.28 3.91 6.86
CA VAL A 83 -14.61 3.46 8.22
C VAL A 83 -13.71 4.15 9.23
N ASP A 84 -14.23 4.39 10.43
CA ASP A 84 -13.42 4.81 11.57
C ASP A 84 -13.00 3.59 12.39
N LEU A 85 -11.72 3.23 12.32
CA LEU A 85 -11.15 2.11 13.05
C LEU A 85 -10.27 2.66 14.17
N ASP A 86 -10.67 2.47 15.43
CA ASP A 86 -10.01 3.04 16.62
C ASP A 86 -9.76 4.56 16.49
N LYS A 87 -10.80 5.32 16.12
CA LYS A 87 -10.72 6.77 15.85
C LYS A 87 -9.79 7.16 14.69
N THR A 88 -9.34 6.20 13.88
CA THR A 88 -8.54 6.44 12.68
C THR A 88 -9.39 6.21 11.44
N LYS A 89 -9.63 7.26 10.66
CA LYS A 89 -10.33 7.17 9.38
C LYS A 89 -9.52 6.35 8.38
N CYS A 90 -10.11 5.28 7.86
CA CYS A 90 -9.48 4.33 6.95
C CYS A 90 -10.37 4.05 5.73
N PHE A 91 -9.74 3.83 4.58
CA PHE A 91 -10.33 3.11 3.46
C PHE A 91 -10.38 1.61 3.80
N GLU A 92 -11.55 0.99 3.67
CA GLU A 92 -11.68 -0.46 3.67
C GLU A 92 -11.55 -0.97 2.24
N VAL A 93 -10.42 -1.60 1.94
CA VAL A 93 -10.14 -2.19 0.63
C VAL A 93 -10.35 -3.71 0.70
N LYS A 94 -11.32 -4.21 -0.06
CA LYS A 94 -11.59 -5.64 -0.21
C LYS A 94 -10.76 -6.22 -1.33
N ALA A 95 -9.93 -7.21 -1.02
CA ALA A 95 -9.13 -7.97 -1.97
C ALA A 95 -9.69 -9.40 -2.10
N THR A 96 -10.18 -9.74 -3.29
CA THR A 96 -10.71 -11.06 -3.64
C THR A 96 -9.83 -11.72 -4.70
N ASN A 97 -9.80 -13.04 -4.74
CA ASN A 97 -9.15 -13.75 -5.85
C ASN A 97 -10.11 -14.75 -6.50
N THR A 98 -9.75 -15.23 -7.68
CA THR A 98 -10.54 -16.24 -8.41
C THR A 98 -10.31 -17.68 -7.96
N VAL A 99 -9.35 -17.93 -7.07
CA VAL A 99 -8.86 -19.28 -6.71
C VAL A 99 -9.44 -19.77 -5.37
N LEU A 100 -9.72 -18.84 -4.46
CA LEU A 100 -10.23 -19.03 -3.13
C LEU A 100 -11.56 -18.26 -3.03
N PRO A 101 -12.63 -18.73 -3.69
CA PRO A 101 -13.91 -18.01 -3.75
C PRO A 101 -14.55 -17.78 -2.37
N ASN A 102 -14.22 -18.64 -1.41
CA ASN A 102 -14.72 -18.57 -0.03
C ASN A 102 -13.78 -17.78 0.89
N GLN A 103 -12.77 -17.09 0.35
CA GLN A 103 -11.83 -16.30 1.14
C GLN A 103 -11.57 -14.95 0.49
N TYR A 104 -11.52 -13.91 1.30
CA TYR A 104 -11.06 -12.60 0.87
C TYR A 104 -10.30 -11.91 2.00
N HIS A 105 -9.66 -10.80 1.67
CA HIS A 105 -8.92 -10.01 2.64
C HIS A 105 -9.48 -8.59 2.70
N LEU A 106 -9.46 -8.01 3.88
CA LEU A 106 -9.75 -6.59 4.10
C LEU A 106 -8.48 -5.89 4.53
N LEU A 107 -8.11 -4.85 3.79
CA LEU A 107 -7.02 -3.95 4.11
C LEU A 107 -7.64 -2.65 4.59
N TYR A 108 -7.33 -2.25 5.82
CA TYR A 108 -7.74 -0.96 6.36
C TYR A 108 -6.58 0.01 6.20
N ILE A 109 -6.66 0.87 5.19
CA ILE A 109 -5.60 1.80 4.79
C ILE A 109 -5.95 3.19 5.33
N ARG A 110 -5.07 3.82 6.11
CA ARG A 110 -5.28 5.13 6.71
C ARG A 110 -5.54 6.16 5.61
N TYR A 111 -6.58 6.96 5.80
CA TYR A 111 -6.96 8.02 4.84
C TYR A 111 -5.87 9.11 4.72
N LYS A 112 -5.15 9.38 5.82
CA LYS A 112 -4.17 10.48 5.91
C LYS A 112 -2.90 10.22 5.10
N ASP A 113 -2.30 9.05 5.25
CA ASP A 113 -0.94 8.76 4.74
C ASP A 113 -0.86 7.46 3.93
N PHE A 114 -2.01 6.82 3.65
CA PHE A 114 -2.10 5.60 2.87
C PHE A 114 -1.26 4.44 3.41
N THR A 115 -1.01 4.43 4.72
CA THR A 115 -0.38 3.32 5.42
C THR A 115 -1.42 2.32 5.91
N LEU A 116 -1.08 1.05 5.99
CA LEU A 116 -1.95 0.02 6.55
C LEU A 116 -2.09 0.16 8.06
N LYS A 117 -3.33 0.30 8.52
CA LYS A 117 -3.71 0.23 9.93
C LYS A 117 -3.95 -1.21 10.37
N GLN A 118 -4.67 -1.99 9.56
CA GLN A 118 -5.07 -3.35 9.92
C GLN A 118 -5.25 -4.23 8.68
N PHE A 119 -4.89 -5.51 8.80
CA PHE A 119 -5.11 -6.52 7.77
C PHE A 119 -5.92 -7.68 8.35
N VAL A 120 -7.01 -8.04 7.67
CA VAL A 120 -7.95 -9.06 8.13
C VAL A 120 -8.13 -10.09 7.03
N GLU A 121 -7.94 -11.36 7.39
CA GLU A 121 -8.31 -12.51 6.57
C GLU A 121 -9.76 -12.87 6.89
N VAL A 122 -10.59 -13.04 5.87
CA VAL A 122 -12.01 -13.40 6.02
C VAL A 122 -12.31 -14.68 5.27
N HIS A 123 -12.86 -15.65 5.98
CA HIS A 123 -13.32 -16.93 5.45
C HIS A 123 -14.84 -16.98 5.49
N VAL A 124 -15.48 -17.35 4.39
CA VAL A 124 -16.92 -17.53 4.29
C VAL A 124 -17.22 -19.02 4.43
N VAL A 125 -17.87 -19.41 5.52
CA VAL A 125 -18.24 -20.80 5.81
C VAL A 125 -19.74 -20.85 6.04
N GLY A 126 -20.48 -21.55 5.17
CA GLY A 126 -21.94 -21.65 5.26
C GLY A 126 -22.64 -20.29 5.24
N GLY A 127 -22.15 -19.34 4.43
CA GLY A 127 -22.69 -17.97 4.35
C GLY A 127 -22.31 -17.04 5.50
N LYS A 128 -21.58 -17.52 6.52
CA LYS A 128 -21.10 -16.70 7.64
C LYS A 128 -19.65 -16.32 7.47
N GLU A 129 -19.31 -15.08 7.81
CA GLU A 129 -17.94 -14.57 7.78
C GLU A 129 -17.20 -14.89 9.09
N LYS A 130 -16.08 -15.61 8.99
CA LYS A 130 -15.10 -15.78 10.06
C LYS A 130 -13.91 -14.88 9.79
N LYS A 131 -13.70 -13.88 10.66
CA LYS A 131 -12.66 -12.86 10.52
C LYS A 131 -11.47 -13.18 11.42
N LYS A 132 -10.26 -13.03 10.88
CA LYS A 132 -9.00 -13.18 11.61
C LYS A 132 -8.13 -11.95 11.35
N VAL A 133 -7.93 -11.15 12.39
CA VAL A 133 -6.95 -10.06 12.35
C VAL A 133 -5.56 -10.68 12.31
N ILE A 134 -4.79 -10.36 11.27
CA ILE A 134 -3.41 -10.82 11.16
C ILE A 134 -2.57 -9.98 12.13
N LYS A 135 -1.94 -10.62 13.12
CA LYS A 135 -1.06 -9.95 14.09
C LYS A 135 0.22 -9.47 13.40
N ASN A 136 0.72 -8.29 13.78
CA ASN A 136 1.86 -7.61 13.16
C ASN A 136 1.76 -7.37 11.64
N PRO A 137 0.61 -6.93 11.09
CA PRO A 137 0.51 -6.62 9.68
C PRO A 137 1.13 -5.24 9.35
N SER A 138 1.45 -4.45 10.40
CA SER A 138 2.11 -3.14 10.35
C SER A 138 3.59 -3.19 9.98
N LYS A 139 4.11 -4.36 9.59
CA LYS A 139 5.38 -4.44 8.88
C LYS A 139 5.06 -4.22 7.39
N PRO A 140 5.81 -3.36 6.68
CA PRO A 140 5.39 -2.76 5.41
C PRO A 140 5.12 -3.77 4.29
N PHE A 141 5.45 -5.04 4.49
CA PHE A 141 5.28 -6.10 3.51
C PHE A 141 4.68 -7.36 4.11
N VAL A 142 3.70 -7.91 3.41
CA VAL A 142 3.13 -9.22 3.70
C VAL A 142 3.15 -10.06 2.45
N TYR A 143 3.49 -11.33 2.65
CA TYR A 143 3.30 -12.34 1.63
C TYR A 143 1.82 -12.70 1.64
N LEU A 144 1.10 -12.32 0.59
CA LEU A 144 -0.22 -12.87 0.38
C LEU A 144 -0.06 -14.37 0.16
N GLN A 145 -1.01 -15.17 0.64
CA GLN A 145 -1.01 -16.63 0.41
C GLN A 145 -0.70 -16.96 -1.07
N MET A 146 -1.09 -16.06 -1.97
CA MET A 146 -0.88 -16.11 -3.41
C MET A 146 0.55 -15.81 -3.94
N GLY A 147 1.62 -15.84 -3.15
CA GLY A 147 2.97 -15.75 -3.72
C GLY A 147 3.55 -14.34 -3.90
N ILE A 148 2.72 -13.31 -3.73
CA ILE A 148 3.11 -11.92 -3.94
C ILE A 148 3.53 -11.28 -2.62
N LEU A 149 4.66 -10.61 -2.69
CA LEU A 149 5.03 -9.65 -1.67
C LEU A 149 4.23 -8.37 -1.93
N CYS A 150 3.18 -8.16 -1.15
CA CYS A 150 2.35 -6.96 -1.23
C CYS A 150 2.92 -5.93 -0.25
N PRO A 151 3.27 -4.73 -0.73
CA PRO A 151 3.44 -3.60 0.17
C PRO A 151 2.04 -3.26 0.70
N PHE A 152 1.90 -3.15 2.01
CA PHE A 152 0.64 -2.70 2.60
C PHE A 152 0.67 -1.21 2.96
N ASP A 153 1.87 -0.66 3.09
CA ASP A 153 2.08 0.77 3.10
C ASP A 153 2.44 1.21 1.69
N PHE A 154 1.83 2.29 1.22
CA PHE A 154 2.46 3.07 0.16
C PHE A 154 3.83 3.51 0.69
N PRO A 155 4.93 3.31 -0.04
CA PRO A 155 6.25 3.71 0.42
C PRO A 155 6.22 5.17 0.90
N LYS A 156 6.59 5.43 2.15
CA LYS A 156 6.67 6.81 2.65
C LYS A 156 7.74 7.55 1.85
N PHE A 157 7.35 8.68 1.29
CA PHE A 157 8.19 9.50 0.45
C PHE A 157 8.98 10.46 1.35
N PRO A 158 10.31 10.44 1.36
CA PRO A 158 11.05 11.58 1.85
C PRO A 158 10.85 12.74 0.86
N ASP A 159 10.68 13.97 1.38
CA ASP A 159 10.64 15.20 0.57
C ASP A 159 11.97 15.47 -0.17
N VAL A 160 13.00 14.66 0.12
CA VAL A 160 14.40 14.86 -0.29
C VAL A 160 14.91 13.69 -1.13
N GLU A 161 15.69 14.01 -2.18
CA GLU A 161 16.26 13.13 -3.21
C GLU A 161 17.32 12.14 -2.70
N LYS A 162 16.92 11.20 -1.85
CA LYS A 162 17.83 10.13 -1.46
C LYS A 162 17.16 8.78 -1.58
N ASP A 163 17.81 7.91 -2.35
CA ASP A 163 17.55 6.49 -2.32
C ASP A 163 17.47 6.05 -0.86
N THR A 164 16.31 5.50 -0.49
CA THR A 164 16.07 5.15 0.91
C THR A 164 16.34 3.68 1.08
N VAL A 165 17.28 3.35 1.97
CA VAL A 165 17.54 1.97 2.38
C VAL A 165 16.92 1.74 3.75
N THR A 166 15.87 0.94 3.79
CA THR A 166 15.20 0.56 5.05
C THR A 166 15.44 -0.91 5.33
N ARG A 167 15.91 -1.24 6.52
CA ARG A 167 16.00 -2.63 6.99
C ARG A 167 14.81 -2.91 7.89
N THR A 168 13.96 -3.84 7.48
CA THR A 168 12.77 -4.24 8.23
C THR A 168 12.72 -5.75 8.37
N THR A 169 11.68 -6.26 9.02
CA THR A 169 11.41 -7.70 9.10
C THR A 169 10.24 -8.01 8.16
N LEU A 170 10.35 -9.07 7.38
CA LEU A 170 9.27 -9.52 6.49
C LEU A 170 8.07 -9.98 7.35
N GLY A 171 6.91 -9.33 7.28
CA GLY A 171 5.80 -9.44 8.25
C GLY A 171 5.57 -10.81 8.91
N LEU A 172 5.34 -11.85 8.08
CA LEU A 172 4.99 -13.20 8.54
C LEU A 172 6.20 -14.09 8.90
N THR A 173 7.43 -13.56 8.80
CA THR A 173 8.65 -14.35 9.03
C THR A 173 9.66 -13.53 9.84
N ASN A 174 10.48 -14.15 10.67
CA ASN A 174 11.55 -13.42 11.37
C ASN A 174 12.75 -13.07 10.46
N LYS A 175 12.57 -13.09 9.13
CA LYS A 175 13.63 -12.79 8.17
C LYS A 175 13.81 -11.29 8.00
N LYS A 176 15.06 -10.85 8.04
CA LYS A 176 15.46 -9.46 7.73
C LYS A 176 15.28 -9.20 6.23
N LEU A 177 14.55 -8.13 5.93
CA LEU A 177 14.26 -7.63 4.60
C LEU A 177 14.95 -6.28 4.44
N THR A 178 15.77 -6.14 3.40
CA THR A 178 16.30 -4.84 2.99
C THR A 178 15.43 -4.29 1.87
N GLN A 179 14.84 -3.13 2.09
CA GLN A 179 14.14 -2.34 1.11
C GLN A 179 15.07 -1.26 0.56
N LEU A 180 15.06 -1.08 -0.75
CA LEU A 180 15.64 0.05 -1.45
C LEU A 180 14.54 0.71 -2.27
N VAL A 181 14.28 1.99 -2.02
CA VAL A 181 13.35 2.80 -2.82
C VAL A 181 14.18 3.76 -3.65
N SER A 182 14.01 3.72 -4.97
CA SER A 182 14.68 4.58 -5.94
C SER A 182 13.66 5.22 -6.88
N PHE A 183 13.94 6.44 -7.35
CA PHE A 183 13.04 7.24 -8.19
C PHE A 183 13.65 7.51 -9.56
N ASN A 184 12.80 7.72 -10.57
CA ASN A 184 13.25 8.34 -11.82
C ASN A 184 13.44 9.87 -11.65
N LYS A 185 14.16 10.49 -12.59
CA LYS A 185 14.56 11.91 -12.51
C LYS A 185 13.36 12.87 -12.38
N ASP A 186 12.27 12.55 -13.05
CA ASP A 186 11.02 13.33 -13.13
C ASP A 186 9.98 12.94 -12.06
N ARG A 187 10.31 11.98 -11.18
CA ARG A 187 9.44 11.53 -10.07
C ARG A 187 8.04 11.10 -10.53
N THR A 188 7.95 10.51 -11.70
CA THR A 188 6.72 9.91 -12.22
C THR A 188 6.68 8.40 -11.99
N GLU A 189 7.85 7.79 -11.78
CA GLU A 189 8.01 6.36 -11.51
C GLU A 189 8.90 6.12 -10.29
N MET A 190 8.53 5.08 -9.52
CA MET A 190 9.25 4.64 -8.33
C MET A 190 9.51 3.15 -8.44
N ARG A 191 10.70 2.74 -8.04
CA ARG A 191 11.13 1.35 -8.00
C ARG A 191 11.41 0.96 -6.55
N VAL A 192 10.64 0.00 -6.06
CA VAL A 192 10.79 -0.57 -4.71
C VAL A 192 11.42 -1.95 -4.84
N GLU A 193 12.66 -2.08 -4.38
CA GLU A 193 13.40 -3.33 -4.37
C GLU A 193 13.47 -3.92 -2.96
N LEU A 194 13.18 -5.20 -2.86
CA LEU A 194 13.03 -5.95 -1.62
C LEU A 194 13.98 -7.15 -1.66
N ARG A 195 14.99 -7.16 -0.80
CA ARG A 195 16.02 -8.19 -0.72
C ARG A 195 15.91 -8.96 0.59
N VAL A 196 15.82 -10.28 0.51
CA VAL A 196 15.89 -11.17 1.67
C VAL A 196 16.92 -12.26 1.40
N LYS A 197 17.75 -12.59 2.40
CA LYS A 197 18.64 -13.75 2.30
C LYS A 197 17.86 -15.03 2.65
N VAL A 198 17.91 -16.00 1.75
CA VAL A 198 17.31 -17.33 1.91
C VAL A 198 18.35 -18.36 1.52
N ASN A 199 18.76 -19.20 2.48
CA ASN A 199 19.73 -20.28 2.28
C ASN A 199 21.02 -19.80 1.57
N GLY A 200 21.62 -18.73 2.09
CA GLY A 200 22.85 -18.15 1.54
C GLY A 200 22.70 -17.33 0.26
N LYS A 201 21.53 -17.36 -0.42
CA LYS A 201 21.27 -16.60 -1.65
C LYS A 201 20.34 -15.43 -1.42
N VAL A 202 20.49 -14.36 -2.22
CA VAL A 202 19.60 -13.20 -2.18
C VAL A 202 18.39 -13.46 -3.07
N LEU A 203 17.21 -13.49 -2.46
CA LEU A 203 15.94 -13.37 -3.16
C LEU A 203 15.60 -11.89 -3.27
N LYS A 204 15.44 -11.41 -4.50
CA LYS A 204 15.10 -10.02 -4.81
C LYS A 204 13.70 -9.97 -5.40
N SER A 205 12.84 -9.11 -4.88
CA SER A 205 11.56 -8.76 -5.51
C SER A 205 11.58 -7.28 -5.82
N VAL A 206 11.09 -6.87 -6.99
CA VAL A 206 11.09 -5.49 -7.45
C VAL A 206 9.66 -5.13 -7.82
N GLN A 207 9.19 -3.99 -7.36
CA GLN A 207 7.90 -3.43 -7.72
C GLN A 207 8.12 -2.09 -8.41
N TYR A 208 7.37 -1.86 -9.48
CA TYR A 208 7.41 -0.65 -10.28
C TYR A 208 6.10 0.09 -10.05
N TRP A 209 6.20 1.33 -9.59
CA TRP A 209 5.06 2.17 -9.24
C TRP A 209 5.06 3.39 -10.14
N LYS A 210 3.87 3.87 -10.48
CA LYS A 210 3.69 5.06 -11.30
C LYS A 210 2.73 6.01 -10.62
N LYS A 211 3.02 7.31 -10.72
CA LYS A 211 2.19 8.37 -10.16
C LYS A 211 0.74 8.26 -10.63
N GLY A 212 -0.20 8.40 -9.69
CA GLY A 212 -1.64 8.35 -9.95
C GLY A 212 -2.24 6.93 -10.03
N TYR A 213 -1.43 5.87 -9.99
CA TYR A 213 -1.92 4.50 -10.01
C TYR A 213 -2.26 4.01 -8.60
N PRO A 214 -3.30 3.18 -8.42
CA PRO A 214 -3.72 2.68 -7.11
C PRO A 214 -2.79 1.59 -6.55
N PHE A 215 -1.82 1.13 -7.34
CA PHE A 215 -0.94 0.03 -6.99
C PHE A 215 0.32 0.06 -7.86
N TRP A 216 1.28 -0.83 -7.60
CA TRP A 216 2.38 -1.04 -8.54
C TRP A 216 1.85 -1.54 -9.88
N THR A 217 2.49 -1.10 -10.98
CA THR A 217 2.13 -1.46 -12.36
C THR A 217 2.71 -2.81 -12.76
N LYS A 218 3.88 -3.15 -12.20
CA LYS A 218 4.58 -4.42 -12.44
C LYS A 218 5.34 -4.88 -11.21
N ALA A 219 5.44 -6.19 -11.03
CA ALA A 219 6.29 -6.81 -10.03
C ALA A 219 7.14 -7.93 -10.64
N GLU A 220 8.40 -7.98 -10.26
CA GLU A 220 9.37 -8.98 -10.70
C GLU A 220 10.04 -9.65 -9.49
N ARG A 221 10.55 -10.86 -9.68
CA ARG A 221 11.35 -11.58 -8.70
C ARG A 221 12.59 -12.14 -9.37
N THR A 222 13.69 -12.14 -8.64
CA THR A 222 14.97 -12.67 -9.07
C THR A 222 15.54 -13.52 -7.95
N TRP A 223 16.05 -14.71 -8.30
CA TRP A 223 16.77 -15.56 -7.36
C TRP A 223 17.95 -16.22 -8.05
N GLY A 224 19.17 -15.88 -7.64
CA GLY A 224 20.35 -16.24 -8.42
C GLY A 224 20.33 -15.56 -9.79
N LYS A 225 20.46 -16.33 -10.88
CA LYS A 225 20.47 -15.83 -12.27
C LYS A 225 19.09 -15.73 -12.91
N GLU A 226 18.07 -16.29 -12.26
CA GLU A 226 16.75 -16.42 -12.84
C GLU A 226 15.86 -15.21 -12.47
N LYS A 227 15.08 -14.71 -13.43
CA LYS A 227 14.19 -13.54 -13.29
C LYS A 227 12.80 -13.86 -13.83
N TRP A 228 11.76 -13.46 -13.09
CA TRP A 228 10.36 -13.69 -13.46
C TRP A 228 9.50 -12.47 -13.18
N GLU A 229 8.49 -12.26 -14.02
CA GLU A 229 7.37 -11.37 -13.70
C GLU A 229 6.41 -12.12 -12.77
N ILE A 230 6.17 -11.56 -11.59
CA ILE A 230 5.32 -12.18 -10.55
C ILE A 230 3.94 -11.53 -10.46
N GLY A 231 3.77 -10.38 -11.09
CA GLY A 231 2.47 -9.80 -11.30
C GLY A 231 2.51 -8.51 -12.11
N LYS A 232 1.32 -8.11 -12.55
CA LYS A 232 1.10 -6.93 -13.38
C LYS A 232 -0.26 -6.32 -13.07
N LEU A 233 -0.35 -5.00 -13.05
CA LEU A 233 -1.64 -4.32 -13.06
C LEU A 233 -2.26 -4.46 -14.44
N GLU A 234 -3.41 -5.15 -14.53
CA GLU A 234 -4.10 -5.40 -15.79
C GLU A 234 -5.14 -4.33 -16.11
N GLY A 235 -5.69 -3.68 -15.08
CA GLY A 235 -6.65 -2.61 -15.25
C GLY A 235 -7.04 -1.97 -13.93
N PHE A 236 -7.54 -0.74 -14.02
CA PHE A 236 -8.12 -0.03 -12.90
C PHE A 236 -9.23 0.88 -13.42
N LYS A 237 -10.29 1.03 -12.63
CA LYS A 237 -11.41 1.93 -12.90
C LYS A 237 -11.53 2.87 -11.72
N LEU A 238 -11.24 4.13 -11.97
CA LEU A 238 -11.46 5.20 -11.00
C LEU A 238 -12.88 5.74 -11.16
N VAL A 239 -13.54 6.02 -10.05
CA VAL A 239 -14.82 6.72 -10.03
C VAL A 239 -14.58 8.15 -10.53
N PRO A 240 -15.29 8.59 -11.59
CA PRO A 240 -15.14 9.94 -12.12
C PRO A 240 -15.31 11.00 -11.05
N ARG A 241 -14.49 12.07 -11.10
CA ARG A 241 -14.72 13.25 -10.27
C ARG A 241 -15.85 14.05 -10.91
N LYS A 242 -17.00 14.15 -10.23
CA LYS A 242 -17.97 15.21 -10.55
C LYS A 242 -17.34 16.53 -10.10
N GLY A 243 -16.97 17.38 -11.08
CA GLY A 243 -16.43 18.72 -10.86
C GLY A 243 -15.04 18.74 -10.20
N LEU A 244 -14.02 19.07 -10.98
CA LEU A 244 -12.94 19.91 -10.50
C LEU A 244 -13.29 21.34 -10.91
#